data_AF-A0A379FFW7-F1
#
_entry.id   AF-A0A379FFW7-F1
#
_cell.length_a   1.000
_cell.length_b   1.000
_cell.length_c   1.000
_cell.angle_alpha   90.00
_cell.angle_beta   90.00
_cell.angle_gamma   90.00
#
_symmetry.space_group_name_H-M   'P 1'
#
loop_
_entity.id
_entity.type
_entity.pdbx_description
1 polymer ?
#
loop_
_entity_poly.entity_id
_entity_poly.type
_entity_poly.pdbx_seq_one_letter_code
_entity_poly.pdbx_strand_id
1 'polypeptide(L)' 'MRQLYLMQSSEKVIPLDVLMGRLRKKILQKYDNDVIVTVRGQGYRFDMKA' A
#
# COMPACT_ATOMS: atom_id res chain seq x y z
N MET A 1 -7.03 -6.38 -14.76
CA MET A 1 -6.89 -6.23 -13.29
C MET A 1 -5.73 -7.10 -12.82
N ARG A 2 -4.55 -6.52 -12.58
CA ARG A 2 -3.39 -7.30 -12.10
C ARG A 2 -3.42 -7.31 -10.57
N GLN A 3 -3.99 -8.37 -9.98
CA GLN A 3 -3.84 -8.62 -8.55
C GLN A 3 -2.39 -9.01 -8.28
N LEU A 4 -1.70 -8.24 -7.43
CA LEU A 4 -0.38 -8.57 -6.93
C LEU A 4 -0.52 -9.66 -5.87
N TYR A 5 -0.73 -10.90 -6.29
CA TYR A 5 -0.47 -12.07 -5.45
C TYR A 5 1.01 -12.40 -5.64
N LEU A 6 1.85 -12.00 -4.69
CA LEU A 6 3.24 -12.47 -4.66
C LEU A 6 3.20 -13.98 -4.42
N MET A 7 3.95 -14.71 -5.25
CA MET A 7 4.08 -16.16 -5.19
C MET A 7 4.31 -16.64 -3.75
N GLN A 8 3.51 -17.65 -3.38
CA GLN A 8 3.57 -18.49 -2.20
C GLN A 8 4.63 -18.13 -1.14
N SER A 9 4.19 -17.61 0.00
CA SER A 9 4.82 -17.93 1.28
C SER A 9 3.76 -18.52 2.19
N SER A 10 3.97 -19.74 2.67
CA SER A 10 3.15 -20.44 3.66
C SER A 10 3.24 -19.84 5.08
N GLU A 11 3.53 -18.54 5.18
CA GLU A 11 3.44 -17.74 6.40
C GLU A 11 2.28 -16.76 6.23
N LYS A 12 1.43 -16.70 7.26
CA LYS A 12 0.23 -15.84 7.42
C LYS A 12 0.08 -14.74 6.36
N VAL A 13 -1.02 -14.79 5.62
CA VAL A 13 -1.46 -13.69 4.75
C VAL A 13 -1.63 -12.43 5.60
N ILE A 14 -0.69 -11.50 5.50
CA ILE A 14 -0.79 -10.20 6.16
C ILE A 14 -1.87 -9.41 5.40
N PRO A 15 -2.89 -8.86 6.07
CA PRO A 15 -3.91 -8.06 5.41
C PRO A 15 -3.28 -6.88 4.67
N LEU A 16 -3.78 -6.58 3.47
CA LEU A 16 -3.27 -5.49 2.62
C LEU A 16 -3.23 -4.17 3.39
N ASP A 17 -4.25 -3.89 4.20
CA ASP A 17 -4.37 -2.67 5.01
C ASP A 17 -3.24 -2.53 6.03
N VAL A 18 -2.75 -3.64 6.60
CA VAL A 18 -1.60 -3.65 7.51
C VAL A 18 -0.33 -3.30 6.75
N LEU A 19 -0.14 -3.86 5.55
CA LEU A 19 0.99 -3.52 4.70
C LEU A 19 0.93 -2.07 4.23
N MET A 20 -0.26 -1.57 3.87
CA MET A 20 -0.48 -0.19 3.43
C MET A 20 -0.25 0.81 4.56
N GLY A 21 -0.69 0.51 5.78
CA GLY A 21 -0.39 1.33 6.96
C GLY A 21 1.11 1.40 7.25
N ARG A 22 1.82 0.26 7.16
CA ARG A 22 3.28 0.20 7.33
C ARG A 22 4.01 0.98 6.25
N LEU A 23 3.58 0.85 5.00
CA LEU A 23 4.18 1.54 3.86
C LEU A 23 3.99 3.06 3.98
N ARG A 24 2.76 3.52 4.25
CA ARG A 24 2.45 4.94 4.47
C ARG A 24 3.36 5.55 5.55
N LYS A 25 3.51 4.86 6.69
CA LYS A 25 4.39 5.32 7.77
C LYS A 25 5.84 5.49 7.32
N LYS A 26 6.37 4.57 6.50
CA LYS A 26 7.73 4.67 5.97
C LYS A 26 7.90 5.82 4.97
N ILE A 27 6.89 6.11 4.15
CA ILE A 27 6.93 7.21 3.19
C ILE A 27 6.93 8.55 3.93
N LEU A 28 6.05 8.70 4.92
CA LEU A 28 5.94 9.93 5.72
C LEU A 28 7.20 10.24 6.56
N GLN A 29 8.07 9.26 6.76
CA GLN A 29 9.39 9.50 7.39
C GLN A 29 10.39 10.18 6.44
N LYS A 30 10.17 10.11 5.13
CA LYS A 30 11.07 10.65 4.10
C LYS A 30 10.48 11.83 3.34
N TYR A 31 9.16 11.92 3.26
CA TYR A 31 8.44 12.91 2.49
C TYR A 31 7.27 13.44 3.32
N ASP A 32 7.06 14.75 3.34
CA ASP A 32 6.00 15.38 4.14
C ASP A 32 4.59 15.12 3.59
N ASN A 33 4.49 14.62 2.36
CA ASN A 33 3.22 14.41 1.67
C ASN A 33 2.80 12.93 1.71
N ASP A 34 1.54 12.69 2.07
CA ASP A 34 0.93 11.38 1.88
C ASP A 34 0.56 11.18 0.41
N VAL A 35 1.26 10.27 -0.26
CA VAL A 35 1.03 9.93 -1.67
C VAL A 35 0.10 8.74 -1.84
N ILE A 36 -0.36 8.09 -0.76
CA ILE A 36 -1.25 6.93 -0.83
C ILE A 36 -2.68 7.39 -0.63
N VAL A 37 -3.52 7.23 -1.65
CA VAL A 37 -4.95 7.56 -1.62
C VAL A 37 -5.78 6.30 -1.53
N THR A 38 -6.65 6.21 -0.52
CA THR A 38 -7.64 5.11 -0.44
C THR A 38 -8.82 5.43 -1.35
N VAL A 39 -9.09 4.56 -2.33
CA VAL A 39 -10.26 4.62 -3.20
C VAL A 39 -11.27 3.59 -2.69
N ARG A 40 -12.34 4.07 -2.04
CA ARG A 40 -13.35 3.21 -1.41
C ARG A 40 -13.93 2.21 -2.40
N GLY A 41 -13.89 0.92 -2.06
CA GLY A 41 -14.37 -0.17 -2.90
C GLY A 41 -13.47 -0.54 -4.08
N GLN A 42 -12.31 0.12 -4.26
CA GLN A 42 -11.39 -0.13 -5.37
C GLN A 42 -9.95 -0.43 -4.93
N GLY A 43 -9.55 0.02 -3.73
CA GLY A 43 -8.22 -0.23 -3.16
C GLY A 43 -7.45 1.07 -2.94
N TYR A 44 -6.19 1.12 -3.39
CA TYR A 44 -5.28 2.23 -3.16
C TYR A 44 -4.69 2.77 -4.46
N ARG A 45 -4.46 4.07 -4.54
CA ARG A 45 -3.81 4.78 -5.65
C ARG A 45 -2.59 5.54 -5.14
N PHE A 46 -1.53 5.64 -5.95
CA PHE A 46 -0.33 6.42 -5.64
C PHE A 46 -0.33 7.72 -6.44
N ASP A 47 -0.51 8.83 -5.73
CA ASP A 47 -0.54 10.18 -6.29
C ASP A 47 0.81 10.87 -5.97
N MET A 48 1.85 10.50 -6.72
CA MET A 48 3.18 11.11 -6.62
C MET A 48 3.31 12.20 -7.68
N LYS A 49 3.66 13.43 -7.30
CA LYS A 49 4.03 14.47 -8.26
C LYS A 49 5.46 14.18 -8.75
N ALA A 50 5.63 14.12 -10.07
CA ALA A 50 6.93 13.93 -10.72
C ALA A 50 7.84 15.14 -10.54
#